data_AF-A0A8T2I8X6-F1
#
_entry.id   AF-A0A8T2I8X6-F1
#
_cell.length_a   1.000
_cell.length_b   1.000
_cell.length_c   1.000
_cell.angle_alpha   90.00
_cell.angle_beta   90.00
_cell.angle_gamma   90.00
#
_symmetry.space_group_name_H-M   'P 1'
#
loop_
_entity.id
_entity.type
_entity.pdbx_description
1 polymer ?
#
loop_
_entity_poly.entity_id
_entity_poly.type
_entity_poly.pdbx_seq_one_letter_code
_entity_poly.pdbx_strand_id
1 'polypeptide(L)'
;PDILQDSKLITLYLTMLVTFTDTTTWKILRGKGESLKPAMNHICANIMGHLNQKGFYSVLQILLTNGLARSRPSLSKGTLTAIFSLALRPVLAAQFSDNLLRSFLIHIMSVPALVSHLSVLTPERLSVIETHRLFHKFILFLSREDQCQDVCVCLEGSHTLCLLGNLIHLGHLTEKVLEEETCHFVSVLTHMLSYCQKYVSQKKSNLTHWHPVLGWFSQTVDYG
;
A
#
# COMPACT_ATOMS: atom_id res chain seq x y z
N PRO A 1 3.58 -17.72 6.67
CA PRO A 1 4.91 -17.92 7.28
C PRO A 1 4.78 -18.61 8.64
N ASP A 2 4.86 -19.94 8.62
CA ASP A 2 5.29 -20.70 9.78
C ASP A 2 6.80 -20.93 9.64
N ILE A 3 7.51 -20.88 10.77
CA ILE A 3 8.97 -20.99 10.98
C ILE A 3 9.67 -19.63 11.23
N LEU A 4 10.01 -19.41 12.51
CA LEU A 4 10.76 -18.27 13.06
C LEU A 4 12.07 -17.91 12.32
N GLN A 5 12.69 -18.86 11.61
CA GLN A 5 13.91 -18.62 10.84
C GLN A 5 13.67 -17.71 9.63
N ASP A 6 12.53 -17.85 8.96
CA ASP A 6 12.15 -17.01 7.82
C ASP A 6 11.99 -15.54 8.25
N SER A 7 11.45 -15.32 9.45
CA SER A 7 11.27 -13.97 10.01
C SER A 7 12.62 -13.26 10.22
N LYS A 8 13.64 -13.98 10.72
CA LYS A 8 15.00 -13.41 10.91
C LYS A 8 15.65 -13.03 9.59
N LEU A 9 15.54 -13.89 8.58
CA LEU A 9 16.08 -13.62 7.24
C LEU A 9 15.36 -12.45 6.56
N ILE A 10 14.03 -12.40 6.65
CA ILE A 10 13.23 -11.29 6.13
C ILE A 10 13.66 -9.98 6.77
N THR A 11 13.78 -9.94 8.10
CA THR A 11 14.26 -8.73 8.81
C THR A 11 15.67 -8.35 8.38
N LEU A 12 16.60 -9.31 8.26
CA LEU A 12 17.97 -9.05 7.81
C LEU A 12 17.98 -8.40 6.41
N TYR A 13 17.26 -8.97 5.45
CA TYR A 13 17.21 -8.44 4.08
C TYR A 13 16.52 -7.07 4.01
N LEU A 14 15.43 -6.87 4.75
CA LEU A 14 14.78 -5.56 4.83
C LEU A 14 15.71 -4.50 5.44
N THR A 15 16.43 -4.82 6.52
CA THR A 15 17.39 -3.91 7.13
C THR A 15 18.56 -3.59 6.19
N MET A 16 19.05 -4.60 5.46
CA MET A 16 20.06 -4.42 4.42
C MET A 16 19.56 -3.45 3.37
N LEU A 17 18.37 -3.69 2.80
CA LEU A 17 17.76 -2.80 1.80
C LEU A 17 17.56 -1.39 2.34
N VAL A 18 17.05 -1.24 3.57
CA VAL A 18 16.85 0.08 4.19
C VAL A 18 18.15 0.86 4.28
N THR A 19 19.24 0.18 4.64
CA THR A 19 20.56 0.79 4.77
C THR A 19 21.16 1.14 3.41
N PHE A 20 21.16 0.22 2.44
CA PHE A 20 21.77 0.43 1.12
C PHE A 20 20.99 1.38 0.20
N THR A 21 19.77 1.74 0.57
CA THR A 21 18.91 2.66 -0.19
C THR A 21 18.68 3.99 0.54
N ASP A 22 19.47 4.28 1.58
CA ASP A 22 19.39 5.52 2.35
C ASP A 22 20.75 5.96 2.90
N THR A 23 21.33 6.94 2.21
CA THR A 23 22.63 7.52 2.54
C THR A 23 22.66 8.28 3.87
N THR A 24 21.50 8.65 4.44
CA THR A 24 21.45 9.42 5.68
C THR A 24 21.99 8.64 6.88
N THR A 25 21.91 7.31 6.80
CA THR A 25 22.40 6.39 7.82
C THR A 25 23.92 6.16 7.72
N TRP A 26 24.56 6.56 6.61
CA TRP A 26 25.97 6.25 6.35
C TRP A 26 26.87 7.27 7.02
N LYS A 27 27.49 6.88 8.14
CA LYS A 27 28.43 7.74 8.87
C LYS A 27 29.60 8.24 8.01
N ILE A 28 30.03 7.46 7.02
CA ILE A 28 31.13 7.83 6.10
C ILE A 28 30.81 9.04 5.21
N LEU A 29 29.53 9.35 5.00
CA LEU A 29 29.09 10.50 4.20
C LEU A 29 28.92 11.80 5.01
N ARG A 30 29.33 11.81 6.28
CA ARG A 30 29.34 13.01 7.13
C ARG A 30 30.70 13.70 7.04
N GLY A 31 30.72 15.04 7.12
CA GLY A 31 31.97 15.81 7.05
C GLY A 31 32.64 15.70 5.67
N LYS A 32 33.86 15.15 5.61
CA LYS A 32 34.64 15.07 4.36
C LYS A 32 33.97 14.25 3.25
N GLY A 33 33.04 13.36 3.59
CA GLY A 33 32.29 12.54 2.62
C GLY A 33 31.03 13.20 2.07
N GLU A 34 30.66 14.41 2.50
CA GLU A 34 29.40 15.06 2.08
C GLU A 34 29.35 15.34 0.58
N SER A 35 30.50 15.62 -0.04
CA SER A 35 30.61 15.81 -1.49
C SER A 35 30.20 14.57 -2.30
N LEU A 36 30.30 13.36 -1.71
CA LEU A 36 29.89 12.11 -2.34
C LEU A 36 28.39 11.83 -2.19
N LYS A 37 27.70 12.53 -1.30
CA LYS A 37 26.29 12.27 -0.98
C LYS A 37 25.36 12.35 -2.21
N PRO A 38 25.49 13.33 -3.14
CA PRO A 38 24.67 13.36 -4.35
C PRO A 38 24.85 12.12 -5.23
N ALA A 39 26.10 11.69 -5.45
CA ALA A 39 26.42 10.51 -6.25
C ALA A 39 25.87 9.22 -5.59
N MET A 40 26.01 9.10 -4.28
CA MET A 40 25.48 7.94 -3.54
C MET A 40 23.95 7.91 -3.54
N ASN A 41 23.28 9.06 -3.41
CA ASN A 41 21.83 9.14 -3.56
C ASN A 41 21.36 8.70 -4.94
N HIS A 42 22.09 9.07 -5.99
CA HIS A 42 21.80 8.63 -7.35
C HIS A 42 21.94 7.11 -7.49
N ILE A 43 22.96 6.50 -6.88
CA ILE A 43 23.12 5.04 -6.84
C ILE A 43 21.94 4.38 -6.10
N CYS A 44 21.53 4.91 -4.94
CA CYS A 44 20.37 4.39 -4.21
C CYS A 44 19.10 4.46 -5.07
N ALA A 45 18.89 5.56 -5.81
CA ALA A 45 17.75 5.70 -6.72
C ALA A 45 17.78 4.65 -7.84
N ASN A 46 18.96 4.39 -8.43
CA ASN A 46 19.12 3.35 -9.46
C ASN A 46 18.85 1.94 -8.92
N ILE A 47 19.33 1.61 -7.72
CA ILE A 47 19.05 0.32 -7.06
C ILE A 47 17.54 0.17 -6.85
N MET A 48 16.88 1.20 -6.30
CA MET A 48 15.42 1.17 -6.10
C MET A 48 14.66 1.04 -7.43
N GLY A 49 15.10 1.75 -8.47
CA GLY A 49 14.55 1.62 -9.83
C GLY A 49 14.67 0.20 -10.37
N HIS A 50 15.84 -0.43 -10.22
CA HIS A 50 16.06 -1.81 -10.64
C HIS A 50 15.20 -2.81 -9.86
N LEU A 51 15.08 -2.65 -8.54
CA LEU A 51 14.20 -3.47 -7.70
C LEU A 51 12.75 -3.38 -8.17
N ASN A 52 12.26 -2.16 -8.41
CA ASN A 52 10.89 -1.94 -8.89
C ASN A 52 10.63 -2.65 -10.23
N GLN A 53 11.58 -2.58 -11.18
CA GLN A 53 11.48 -3.31 -12.45
C GLN A 53 11.47 -4.83 -12.29
N LYS A 54 11.99 -5.35 -11.18
CA LYS A 54 12.03 -6.78 -10.84
C LYS A 54 10.90 -7.23 -9.92
N GLY A 55 9.82 -6.45 -9.82
CA GLY A 55 8.61 -6.85 -9.08
C GLY A 55 8.67 -6.61 -7.58
N PHE A 56 9.48 -5.64 -7.12
CA PHE A 56 9.65 -5.35 -5.70
C PHE A 56 8.33 -5.08 -4.96
N TYR A 57 7.42 -4.29 -5.54
CA TYR A 57 6.10 -4.03 -4.92
C TYR A 57 5.28 -5.30 -4.71
N SER A 58 5.31 -6.25 -5.65
CA SER A 58 4.61 -7.53 -5.51
C SER A 58 5.20 -8.37 -4.37
N VAL A 59 6.52 -8.37 -4.20
CA VAL A 59 7.18 -9.04 -3.06
C VAL A 59 6.77 -8.38 -1.74
N LEU A 60 6.75 -7.05 -1.66
CA LEU A 60 6.31 -6.34 -0.46
C LEU A 60 4.83 -6.60 -0.14
N GLN A 61 3.96 -6.68 -1.15
CA GLN A 61 2.56 -7.04 -0.99
C GLN A 61 2.38 -8.42 -0.36
N ILE A 62 3.14 -9.42 -0.83
CA ILE A 62 3.12 -10.78 -0.28
C ILE A 62 3.54 -10.77 1.19
N LEU A 63 4.63 -10.06 1.52
CA LEU A 63 5.10 -9.94 2.90
C LEU A 63 4.08 -9.27 3.81
N LEU A 64 3.47 -8.17 3.35
CA LEU A 64 2.44 -7.45 4.10
C LEU A 64 1.19 -8.29 4.29
N THR A 65 0.70 -8.94 3.24
CA THR A 65 -0.51 -9.78 3.30
C THR A 65 -0.31 -10.96 4.23
N ASN A 66 0.80 -11.71 4.07
CA ASN A 66 1.14 -12.84 4.95
C ASN A 66 1.41 -12.39 6.40
N GLY A 67 1.84 -11.14 6.57
CA GLY A 67 2.20 -10.55 7.84
C GLY A 67 1.01 -10.02 8.64
N LEU A 68 0.08 -9.35 7.96
CA LEU A 68 -0.99 -8.55 8.54
C LEU A 68 -2.38 -9.19 8.43
N ALA A 69 -2.69 -9.91 7.34
CA ALA A 69 -4.01 -10.49 7.09
C ALA A 69 -4.24 -11.78 7.89
N ARG A 70 -4.09 -11.70 9.22
CA ARG A 70 -4.24 -12.80 10.17
C ARG A 70 -4.90 -12.30 11.45
N SER A 71 -5.48 -13.21 12.24
CA SER A 71 -6.09 -12.88 13.54
C SER A 71 -5.12 -12.18 14.50
N ARG A 72 -3.82 -12.52 14.41
CA ARG A 72 -2.73 -11.80 15.07
C ARG A 72 -1.62 -11.45 14.07
N PRO A 73 -1.34 -10.15 13.85
CA PRO A 73 -0.24 -9.71 13.01
C PRO A 73 1.09 -10.33 13.46
N SER A 74 1.89 -10.81 12.50
CA SER A 74 3.23 -11.37 12.77
C SER A 74 4.36 -10.39 12.56
N LEU A 75 4.11 -9.27 11.87
CA LEU A 75 5.16 -8.28 11.60
C LEU A 75 5.47 -7.49 12.87
N SER A 76 6.76 -7.42 13.19
CA SER A 76 7.25 -6.51 14.22
C SER A 76 7.11 -5.05 13.77
N LYS A 77 7.11 -4.11 14.73
CA LYS A 77 7.18 -2.66 14.48
C LYS A 77 8.30 -2.31 13.48
N GLY A 78 9.49 -2.90 13.65
CA GLY A 78 10.65 -2.67 12.80
C GLY A 78 10.46 -3.20 11.39
N THR A 79 9.92 -4.41 11.24
CA THR A 79 9.66 -5.03 9.93
C THR A 79 8.63 -4.23 9.13
N LEU A 80 7.51 -3.84 9.77
CA LEU A 80 6.47 -3.03 9.11
C LEU A 80 7.01 -1.65 8.71
N THR A 81 7.79 -1.02 9.60
CA THR A 81 8.46 0.25 9.33
C THR A 81 9.38 0.15 8.11
N ALA A 82 10.19 -0.91 8.03
CA ALA A 82 11.12 -1.12 6.93
C ALA A 82 10.38 -1.32 5.60
N ILE A 83 9.36 -2.18 5.58
CA ILE A 83 8.55 -2.43 4.38
C ILE A 83 7.89 -1.13 3.89
N PHE A 84 7.22 -0.39 4.78
CA PHE A 84 6.54 0.85 4.39
C PHE A 84 7.53 1.91 3.89
N SER A 85 8.68 2.05 4.56
CA SER A 85 9.72 3.00 4.14
C SER A 85 10.28 2.65 2.76
N LEU A 86 10.58 1.37 2.51
CA LEU A 86 11.06 0.88 1.23
C LEU A 86 10.03 1.03 0.11
N ALA A 87 8.75 0.82 0.41
CA ALA A 87 7.66 1.04 -0.54
C ALA A 87 7.47 2.52 -0.90
N LEU A 88 7.68 3.43 0.06
CA LEU A 88 7.44 4.86 -0.13
C LEU A 88 8.60 5.59 -0.81
N ARG A 89 9.85 5.19 -0.53
CA ARG A 89 11.06 5.85 -1.08
C ARG A 89 11.04 6.07 -2.59
N PRO A 90 10.67 5.08 -3.44
CA PRO A 90 10.63 5.29 -4.89
C PRO A 90 9.59 6.32 -5.29
N VAL A 91 8.43 6.32 -4.64
CA VAL A 91 7.35 7.28 -4.90
C VAL A 91 7.85 8.70 -4.62
N LEU A 92 8.57 8.91 -3.50
CA LEU A 92 9.15 10.21 -3.17
C LEU A 92 10.26 10.62 -4.15
N ALA A 93 11.17 9.70 -4.47
CA ALA A 93 12.29 9.97 -5.38
C ALA A 93 11.81 10.36 -6.80
N ALA A 94 10.70 9.76 -7.25
CA ALA A 94 10.08 10.07 -8.53
C ALA A 94 9.00 11.17 -8.44
N GLN A 95 8.96 11.94 -7.36
CA GLN A 95 8.03 13.05 -7.17
C GLN A 95 6.56 12.66 -7.40
N PHE A 96 6.17 11.49 -6.90
CA PHE A 96 4.81 10.95 -6.98
C PHE A 96 4.32 10.75 -8.42
N SER A 97 5.20 10.29 -9.33
CA SER A 97 4.80 9.90 -10.68
C SER A 97 3.59 8.93 -10.67
N ASP A 98 2.68 9.09 -11.62
CA ASP A 98 1.46 8.29 -11.74
C ASP A 98 1.72 6.78 -11.67
N ASN A 99 2.74 6.29 -12.39
CA ASN A 99 3.10 4.86 -12.40
C ASN A 99 3.43 4.30 -11.01
N LEU A 100 4.13 5.08 -10.17
CA LEU A 100 4.53 4.65 -8.84
C LEU A 100 3.42 4.86 -7.81
N LEU A 101 2.61 5.90 -7.95
CA LEU A 101 1.38 6.05 -7.15
C LEU A 101 0.43 4.89 -7.40
N ARG A 102 0.19 4.55 -8.68
CA ARG A 102 -0.60 3.39 -9.10
C ARG A 102 -0.05 2.10 -8.47
N SER A 103 1.25 1.85 -8.60
CA SER A 103 1.88 0.65 -8.03
C SER A 103 1.75 0.59 -6.50
N PHE A 104 1.91 1.73 -5.82
CA PHE A 104 1.73 1.83 -4.38
C PHE A 104 0.28 1.56 -3.96
N LEU A 105 -0.70 2.09 -4.71
CA LEU A 105 -2.12 1.86 -4.46
C LEU A 105 -2.49 0.38 -4.64
N ILE A 106 -2.04 -0.23 -5.73
CA ILE A 106 -2.35 -1.62 -6.10
C ILE A 106 -1.68 -2.63 -5.17
N HIS A 107 -0.44 -2.41 -4.73
CA HIS A 107 0.33 -3.42 -4.00
C HIS A 107 0.45 -3.16 -2.50
N ILE A 108 0.35 -1.91 -2.05
CA ILE A 108 0.58 -1.54 -0.65
C ILE A 108 -0.74 -1.12 -0.01
N MET A 109 -1.41 -0.09 -0.55
CA MET A 109 -2.66 0.41 0.05
C MET A 109 -3.84 -0.54 -0.12
N SER A 110 -3.77 -1.54 -1.01
CA SER A 110 -4.77 -2.60 -1.13
C SER A 110 -4.59 -3.73 -0.11
N VAL A 111 -3.54 -3.71 0.71
CA VAL A 111 -3.34 -4.74 1.76
C VAL A 111 -4.39 -4.55 2.85
N PRO A 112 -5.09 -5.61 3.29
CA PRO A 112 -6.11 -5.53 4.33
C PRO A 112 -5.63 -4.80 5.59
N ALA A 113 -6.44 -3.83 6.05
CA ALA A 113 -6.26 -3.09 7.31
C ALA A 113 -4.87 -2.44 7.52
N LEU A 114 -4.09 -2.20 6.45
CA LEU A 114 -2.75 -1.62 6.53
C LEU A 114 -2.73 -0.35 7.39
N VAL A 115 -3.66 0.58 7.16
CA VAL A 115 -3.68 1.88 7.85
C VAL A 115 -3.95 1.72 9.34
N SER A 116 -4.80 0.76 9.72
CA SER A 116 -5.03 0.40 11.12
C SER A 116 -3.79 -0.20 11.77
N HIS A 117 -3.07 -1.07 11.06
CA HIS A 117 -1.82 -1.61 11.58
C HIS A 117 -0.73 -0.54 11.71
N LEU A 118 -0.65 0.40 10.77
CA LEU A 118 0.27 1.53 10.85
C LEU A 118 -0.05 2.43 12.05
N SER A 119 -1.32 2.72 12.32
CA SER A 119 -1.72 3.58 13.45
C SER A 119 -1.37 2.95 14.80
N VAL A 120 -1.54 1.63 14.94
CA VAL A 120 -1.27 0.90 16.19
C VAL A 120 0.22 0.61 16.38
N LEU A 121 0.91 0.10 15.36
CA LEU A 121 2.27 -0.42 15.50
C LEU A 121 3.34 0.64 15.23
N THR A 122 3.10 1.55 14.29
CA THR A 122 4.10 2.49 13.76
C THR A 122 3.50 3.88 13.52
N PRO A 123 2.97 4.57 14.55
CA PRO A 123 2.29 5.86 14.37
C PRO A 123 3.20 6.94 13.77
N GLU A 124 4.52 6.84 13.99
CA GLU A 124 5.54 7.68 13.34
C GLU A 124 5.51 7.62 11.81
N ARG A 125 4.92 6.58 11.20
CA ARG A 125 4.77 6.48 9.74
C ARG A 125 3.54 7.21 9.23
N LEU A 126 2.53 7.45 10.07
CA LEU A 126 1.39 8.28 9.70
C LEU A 126 1.80 9.75 9.54
N SER A 127 2.72 10.26 10.37
CA SER A 127 3.23 11.62 10.19
C SER A 127 3.96 11.80 8.86
N VAL A 128 4.59 10.76 8.32
CA VAL A 128 5.18 10.77 6.97
C VAL A 128 4.10 10.87 5.89
N ILE A 129 2.97 10.19 6.06
CA ILE A 129 1.80 10.28 5.16
C ILE A 129 1.26 11.71 5.13
N GLU A 130 1.10 12.34 6.29
CA GLU A 130 0.68 13.75 6.39
C GLU A 130 1.71 14.71 5.80
N THR A 131 2.98 14.57 6.16
CA THR A 131 4.06 15.46 5.72
C THR A 131 4.16 15.52 4.20
N HIS A 132 3.94 14.38 3.53
CA HIS A 132 3.97 14.27 2.09
C HIS A 132 2.59 14.46 1.41
N ARG A 133 1.55 14.78 2.19
CA ARG A 133 0.16 14.91 1.74
C ARG A 133 -0.28 13.72 0.88
N LEU A 134 0.10 12.50 1.27
CA LEU A 134 -0.14 11.30 0.47
C LEU A 134 -1.63 11.04 0.25
N PHE A 135 -2.47 11.26 1.27
CA PHE A 135 -3.91 11.07 1.14
C PHE A 135 -4.52 11.97 0.07
N HIS A 136 -4.20 13.27 0.09
CA HIS A 136 -4.60 14.23 -0.95
C HIS A 136 -4.18 13.76 -2.35
N LYS A 137 -2.92 13.30 -2.49
CA LYS A 137 -2.40 12.78 -3.78
C LYS A 137 -3.14 11.52 -4.24
N PHE A 138 -3.51 10.63 -3.33
CA PHE A 138 -4.31 9.44 -3.67
C PHE A 138 -5.71 9.84 -4.14
N ILE A 139 -6.36 10.80 -3.48
CA ILE A 139 -7.68 11.29 -3.89
C ILE A 139 -7.62 11.89 -5.28
N LEU A 140 -6.67 12.81 -5.55
CA LEU A 140 -6.54 13.43 -6.86
C LEU A 140 -6.15 12.44 -7.96
N PHE A 141 -5.32 11.44 -7.63
CA PHE A 141 -4.96 10.40 -8.58
C PHE A 141 -6.20 9.56 -8.96
N LEU A 142 -6.97 9.11 -7.97
CA LEU A 142 -8.15 8.26 -8.13
C LEU A 142 -9.40 9.03 -8.57
N SER A 143 -9.45 10.36 -8.47
CA SER A 143 -10.59 11.14 -8.94
C SER A 143 -10.66 11.18 -10.47
N ARG A 144 -9.55 10.88 -11.15
CA ARG A 144 -9.50 10.62 -12.59
C ARG A 144 -10.10 9.24 -12.88
N GLU A 145 -11.19 9.21 -13.63
CA GLU A 145 -11.99 8.01 -13.87
C GLU A 145 -11.18 6.87 -14.51
N ASP A 146 -10.32 7.19 -15.48
CA ASP A 146 -9.44 6.24 -16.17
C ASP A 146 -8.47 5.56 -15.20
N GLN A 147 -7.85 6.34 -14.30
CA GLN A 147 -6.91 5.83 -13.30
C GLN A 147 -7.61 5.01 -12.22
N CYS A 148 -8.77 5.46 -11.77
CA CYS A 148 -9.57 4.72 -10.80
C CYS A 148 -9.99 3.36 -11.35
N GLN A 149 -10.50 3.35 -12.58
CA GLN A 149 -10.93 2.15 -13.27
C GLN A 149 -9.76 1.19 -13.47
N ASP A 150 -8.61 1.67 -13.94
CA ASP A 150 -7.42 0.86 -14.14
C ASP A 150 -6.91 0.23 -12.83
N VAL A 151 -6.84 1.00 -11.73
CA VAL A 151 -6.50 0.45 -10.40
C VAL A 151 -7.52 -0.60 -9.98
N CYS A 152 -8.81 -0.31 -10.14
CA CYS A 152 -9.88 -1.25 -9.79
C CYS A 152 -9.82 -2.53 -10.62
N VAL A 153 -9.52 -2.48 -11.92
CA VAL A 153 -9.41 -3.66 -12.80
C VAL A 153 -8.22 -4.52 -12.43
N CYS A 154 -7.10 -3.90 -12.04
CA CYS A 154 -5.92 -4.63 -11.56
C CYS A 154 -6.12 -5.28 -10.20
N LEU A 155 -7.12 -4.81 -9.44
CA LEU A 155 -7.50 -5.37 -8.16
C LEU A 155 -8.71 -6.31 -8.35
N GLU A 156 -8.67 -7.48 -7.71
CA GLU A 156 -9.91 -8.24 -7.53
C GLU A 156 -10.85 -7.48 -6.59
N GLY A 157 -12.17 -7.70 -6.69
CA GLY A 157 -13.15 -6.96 -5.88
C GLY A 157 -12.87 -6.91 -4.37
N SER A 158 -12.34 -7.99 -3.77
CA SER A 158 -11.94 -8.03 -2.36
C SER A 158 -10.77 -7.09 -2.03
N HIS A 159 -9.78 -6.97 -2.91
CA HIS A 159 -8.64 -6.06 -2.74
C HIS A 159 -9.02 -4.60 -3.01
N THR A 160 -9.99 -4.36 -3.90
CA THR A 160 -10.60 -3.03 -4.08
C THR A 160 -11.28 -2.57 -2.79
N LEU A 161 -12.00 -3.46 -2.09
CA LEU A 161 -12.58 -3.15 -0.77
C LEU A 161 -11.52 -2.89 0.29
N CYS A 162 -10.39 -3.60 0.26
CA CYS A 162 -9.26 -3.32 1.17
C CYS A 162 -8.66 -1.93 0.94
N LEU A 163 -8.47 -1.54 -0.32
CA LEU A 163 -8.04 -0.19 -0.68
C LEU A 163 -9.05 0.85 -0.20
N LEU A 164 -10.34 0.63 -0.44
CA LEU A 164 -11.43 1.50 0.01
C LEU A 164 -11.40 1.69 1.54
N GLY A 165 -11.31 0.59 2.30
CA GLY A 165 -11.27 0.63 3.77
C GLY A 165 -10.05 1.39 4.30
N ASN A 166 -8.88 1.21 3.68
CA ASN A 166 -7.68 1.97 4.05
C ASN A 166 -7.81 3.46 3.71
N LEU A 167 -8.42 3.82 2.57
CA LEU A 167 -8.67 5.22 2.22
C LEU A 167 -9.64 5.90 3.18
N ILE A 168 -10.73 5.22 3.56
CA ILE A 168 -11.69 5.71 4.56
C ILE A 168 -11.00 5.93 5.91
N HIS A 169 -10.18 4.97 6.34
CA HIS A 169 -9.44 5.11 7.60
C HIS A 169 -8.42 6.26 7.53
N LEU A 170 -7.71 6.44 6.41
CA LEU A 170 -6.85 7.62 6.24
C LEU A 170 -7.64 8.93 6.27
N GLY A 171 -8.82 8.98 5.67
CA GLY A 171 -9.70 10.14 5.73
C GLY A 171 -10.09 10.50 7.15
N HIS A 172 -10.43 9.50 7.97
CA HIS A 172 -10.70 9.72 9.40
C HIS A 172 -9.48 10.23 10.16
N LEU A 173 -8.27 9.77 9.82
CA LEU A 173 -7.03 10.24 10.45
C LEU A 173 -6.57 11.61 9.94
N THR A 174 -7.11 12.10 8.82
CA THR A 174 -6.68 13.34 8.15
C THR A 174 -7.87 14.22 7.75
N GLU A 175 -8.72 14.55 8.72
CA GLU A 175 -10.00 15.25 8.52
C GLU A 175 -9.87 16.52 7.68
N LYS A 176 -8.82 17.33 7.87
CA LYS A 176 -8.58 18.55 7.08
C LYS A 176 -8.47 18.30 5.57
N VAL A 177 -7.75 17.25 5.18
CA VAL A 177 -7.61 16.90 3.75
C VAL A 177 -8.93 16.36 3.22
N LEU A 178 -9.66 15.60 4.04
CA LEU A 178 -10.97 15.10 3.68
C LEU A 178 -11.97 16.24 3.45
N GLU A 179 -11.99 17.25 4.32
CA GLU A 179 -12.81 18.46 4.18
C GLU A 179 -12.48 19.19 2.86
N GLU A 180 -11.19 19.44 2.58
CA GLU A 180 -10.72 20.07 1.34
C GLU A 180 -11.15 19.31 0.08
N GLU A 181 -11.06 17.97 0.10
CA GLU A 181 -11.24 17.11 -1.07
C GLU A 181 -12.55 16.32 -1.06
N THR A 182 -13.56 16.74 -0.28
CA THR A 182 -14.79 15.96 -0.03
C THR A 182 -15.45 15.51 -1.33
N CYS A 183 -15.60 16.40 -2.31
CA CYS A 183 -16.24 16.09 -3.58
C CYS A 183 -15.47 15.00 -4.36
N HIS A 184 -14.15 15.13 -4.46
CA HIS A 184 -13.31 14.14 -5.13
C HIS A 184 -13.34 12.82 -4.37
N PHE A 185 -13.29 12.84 -3.04
CA PHE A 185 -13.32 11.65 -2.21
C PHE A 185 -14.63 10.87 -2.38
N VAL A 186 -15.79 11.55 -2.30
CA VAL A 186 -17.10 10.92 -2.51
C VAL A 186 -17.20 10.32 -3.93
N SER A 187 -16.68 11.02 -4.94
CA SER A 187 -16.60 10.51 -6.31
C SER A 187 -15.77 9.22 -6.38
N VAL A 188 -14.58 9.20 -5.77
CA VAL A 188 -13.71 8.01 -5.69
C VAL A 188 -14.43 6.84 -5.04
N LEU A 189 -15.05 7.05 -3.86
CA LEU A 189 -15.79 5.98 -3.17
C LEU A 189 -16.93 5.43 -4.04
N THR A 190 -17.67 6.31 -4.71
CA THR A 190 -18.79 5.94 -5.58
C THR A 190 -18.33 5.10 -6.76
N HIS A 191 -17.24 5.50 -7.43
CA HIS A 191 -16.66 4.74 -8.54
C HIS A 191 -16.19 3.35 -8.09
N MET A 192 -15.44 3.28 -6.99
CA MET A 192 -14.92 2.00 -6.48
C MET A 192 -16.04 1.05 -6.04
N LEU A 193 -17.06 1.57 -5.34
CA LEU A 193 -18.23 0.76 -4.94
C LEU A 193 -19.05 0.29 -6.14
N SER A 194 -19.24 1.15 -7.14
CA SER A 194 -19.90 0.80 -8.39
C SER A 194 -19.14 -0.29 -9.16
N TYR A 195 -17.80 -0.21 -9.16
CA TYR A 195 -16.96 -1.29 -9.71
C TYR A 195 -17.16 -2.60 -8.95
N CYS A 196 -17.12 -2.58 -7.61
CA CYS A 196 -17.36 -3.78 -6.80
C CYS A 196 -18.74 -4.40 -7.09
N GLN A 197 -19.78 -3.58 -7.20
CA GLN A 197 -21.13 -4.04 -7.56
C GLN A 197 -21.16 -4.72 -8.93
N LYS A 198 -20.52 -4.12 -9.94
CA LYS A 198 -20.40 -4.69 -11.29
C LYS A 198 -19.61 -6.00 -11.27
N TYR A 199 -18.47 -6.03 -10.57
CA TYR A 199 -17.59 -7.20 -10.45
C TYR A 199 -18.33 -8.41 -9.87
N VAL A 200 -19.06 -8.22 -8.77
CA VAL A 200 -19.86 -9.28 -8.14
C VAL A 200 -21.01 -9.72 -9.05
N SER A 201 -21.67 -8.78 -9.73
CA SER A 201 -22.76 -9.08 -10.67
C SER A 201 -22.30 -9.86 -11.91
N GLN A 202 -21.03 -9.75 -12.29
CA GLN A 202 -20.42 -10.45 -13.43
C GLN A 202 -19.86 -11.82 -13.03
N LYS A 203 -19.36 -12.00 -11.80
CA LYS A 203 -18.90 -13.28 -11.24
C LYS A 203 -20.05 -14.23 -10.84
N LYS A 204 -21.13 -14.27 -11.61
CA LYS A 204 -22.19 -15.28 -11.46
C LYS A 204 -21.60 -16.65 -11.77
N SER A 205 -21.59 -17.54 -10.77
CA SER A 205 -21.25 -18.95 -10.95
C SER A 205 -22.39 -19.81 -10.42
N ASN A 206 -22.34 -21.12 -10.69
CA ASN A 206 -23.33 -22.08 -10.17
C ASN A 206 -23.33 -22.18 -8.63
N LEU A 207 -22.35 -21.56 -7.95
CA LEU A 207 -22.23 -21.50 -6.48
C LEU A 207 -22.58 -20.11 -5.90
N THR A 208 -23.08 -19.19 -6.73
CA THR A 208 -23.54 -17.87 -6.27
C THR A 208 -25.05 -17.82 -6.15
N HIS A 209 -25.54 -17.36 -5.00
CA HIS A 209 -26.95 -17.16 -4.72
C HIS A 209 -27.29 -15.67 -4.76
N TRP A 210 -28.47 -15.32 -5.27
CA TRP A 210 -28.98 -13.96 -5.20
C TRP A 210 -29.81 -13.77 -3.93
N HIS A 211 -29.49 -12.74 -3.17
CA HIS A 211 -30.24 -12.32 -1.97
C HIS A 211 -30.86 -10.93 -2.20
N PRO A 212 -32.13 -10.70 -1.82
CA PRO A 212 -32.81 -9.42 -2.03
C PRO A 212 -32.11 -8.19 -1.43
N VAL A 213 -31.39 -8.38 -0.32
CA VAL A 213 -30.67 -7.30 0.38
C VAL A 213 -29.17 -7.28 0.05
N LEU A 214 -28.57 -8.44 -0.23
CA LEU A 214 -27.10 -8.57 -0.33
C LEU A 214 -26.61 -8.68 -1.78
N GLY A 215 -27.52 -8.86 -2.75
CA GLY A 215 -27.17 -9.13 -4.13
C GLY A 215 -26.62 -10.55 -4.32
N TRP A 216 -25.74 -10.72 -5.31
CA TRP A 216 -25.09 -12.01 -5.57
C TRP A 216 -23.99 -12.28 -4.54
N PHE A 217 -24.04 -13.44 -3.86
CA PHE A 217 -23.04 -13.84 -2.88
C PHE A 217 -22.69 -15.33 -3.04
N SER A 218 -21.46 -15.71 -2.68
CA SER A 218 -20.99 -17.09 -2.68
C SER A 218 -20.66 -17.48 -1.23
N GLN A 219 -21.48 -18.34 -0.64
CA GLN A 219 -21.22 -18.92 0.67
C GLN A 219 -20.88 -20.39 0.47
N THR A 220 -19.79 -20.87 1.07
CA THR A 220 -19.57 -22.32 1.21
C THR A 220 -20.67 -22.83 2.13
N VAL A 221 -21.65 -23.52 1.55
CA VAL A 221 -22.65 -24.24 2.33
C VAL A 221 -21.91 -25.45 2.88
N ASP A 222 -21.61 -25.45 4.18
CA ASP A 222 -21.17 -26.68 4.85
C ASP A 222 -22.31 -27.68 4.73
N TYR A 223 -22.15 -28.67 3.85
CA TYR A 223 -23.02 -29.83 3.82
C TYR A 223 -22.71 -30.64 5.08
N GLY A 224 -23.58 -30.54 6.08
CA GLY A 224 -23.61 -31.45 7.23
C GLY A 224 -23.85 -32.89 6.81
#